data_AF-A0AAN1KMG1-F1
#
_entry.id   AF-A0AAN1KMG1-F1
#
_cell.length_a   1.000
_cell.length_b   1.000
_cell.length_c   1.000
_cell.angle_alpha   90.00
_cell.angle_beta   90.00
_cell.angle_gamma   90.00
#
_symmetry.space_group_name_H-M   'P 1'
#
loop_
_entity.id
_entity.type
_entity.pdbx_description
1 polymer ?
#
loop_
_entity_poly.entity_id
_entity_poly.type
_entity_poly.pdbx_seq_one_letter_code
_entity_poly.pdbx_strand_id
1 'polypeptide(L)'
;MSRKKKSRKPGANPEPVIVTRNRTESDVEGRLRKRLKKRKGQKSGSRHSEGSKTKQAGSAAKLDPRLGSKKKIPLIVDDKKKPSKQERRLSAEQELEMLENDAQLNVLLDRIESGENLGAGLQKYVDEKLDRIEVLMNRLGLMEPEIEDEFESSMAEEARQTKSKASSDADLLSQFEELDIDQFKD
;
A
#
# COMPACT_ATOMS: atom_id res chain seq x y z
N MET A 1 2.65 71.96 72.24
CA MET A 1 3.52 71.01 72.97
C MET A 1 4.23 70.12 71.95
N SER A 2 5.55 69.98 72.11
CA SER A 2 6.53 69.75 71.05
C SER A 2 6.59 68.30 70.52
N ARG A 3 6.49 68.15 69.19
CA ARG A 3 6.83 66.92 68.47
C ARG A 3 8.36 66.81 68.35
N LYS A 4 9.03 66.21 69.35
CA LYS A 4 10.42 65.76 69.17
C LYS A 4 10.43 64.54 68.24
N LYS A 5 10.88 64.72 67.00
CA LYS A 5 11.15 63.58 66.10
C LYS A 5 12.51 62.97 66.45
N LYS A 6 12.58 61.66 66.68
CA LYS A 6 13.83 60.90 66.83
C LYS A 6 14.57 60.93 65.49
N SER A 7 15.64 61.71 65.39
CA SER A 7 16.55 61.68 64.24
C SER A 7 17.51 60.50 64.39
N ARG A 8 17.52 59.60 63.40
CA ARG A 8 18.56 58.56 63.29
C ARG A 8 19.62 59.13 62.35
N LYS A 9 20.85 59.27 62.85
CA LYS A 9 22.00 59.74 62.06
C LYS A 9 22.29 58.72 60.95
N PRO A 10 22.36 59.11 59.67
CA PRO A 10 22.72 58.19 58.60
C PRO A 10 24.20 57.83 58.76
N GLY A 11 24.54 56.54 58.81
CA GLY A 11 25.93 56.08 58.88
C GLY A 11 26.33 55.35 60.17
N ALA A 12 25.53 55.41 61.24
CA ALA A 12 25.70 54.51 62.39
C ALA A 12 24.81 53.27 62.19
N ASN A 13 25.18 52.41 61.24
CA ASN A 13 24.72 51.03 61.31
C ASN A 13 25.36 50.46 62.59
N PRO A 14 24.59 50.01 63.61
CA PRO A 14 25.22 49.12 64.58
C PRO A 14 25.79 47.95 63.77
N GLU A 15 27.00 47.50 64.11
CA GLU A 15 27.55 46.24 63.57
C GLU A 15 26.41 45.22 63.48
N PRO A 16 26.31 44.45 62.38
CA PRO A 16 25.21 43.53 62.21
C PRO A 16 25.25 42.58 63.39
N VAL A 17 24.36 42.78 64.37
CA VAL A 17 24.11 41.82 65.41
C VAL A 17 23.70 40.57 64.65
N ILE A 18 24.61 39.61 64.56
CA ILE A 18 24.36 38.33 63.91
C ILE A 18 23.37 37.64 64.85
N VAL A 19 22.09 37.92 64.66
CA VAL A 19 21.03 37.19 65.35
C VAL A 19 21.03 35.81 64.71
N THR A 20 21.84 34.91 65.24
CA THR A 20 21.77 33.47 65.00
C THR A 20 20.47 32.97 65.60
N ARG A 21 19.35 33.27 64.94
CA ARG A 21 18.10 32.59 65.24
C ARG A 21 18.35 31.12 64.91
N ASN A 22 18.20 30.24 65.90
CA ASN A 22 18.12 28.80 65.72
C ASN A 22 16.87 28.53 64.86
N ARG A 23 17.05 28.57 63.55
CA ARG A 23 15.99 28.25 62.59
C ARG A 23 15.94 26.74 62.50
N THR A 24 14.74 26.19 62.61
CA THR A 24 14.49 24.79 62.34
C THR A 24 14.90 24.46 60.91
N GLU A 25 15.24 23.20 60.64
CA GLU A 25 15.61 22.72 59.30
C GLU A 25 14.51 23.05 58.27
N SER A 26 13.25 22.93 58.68
CA SER A 26 12.07 23.29 57.89
C SER A 26 12.06 24.74 57.39
N ASP A 27 12.56 25.68 58.21
CA ASP A 27 12.64 27.10 57.86
C ASP A 27 13.74 27.39 56.82
N VAL A 28 14.85 26.65 56.91
CA VAL A 28 15.97 26.75 55.96
C VAL A 28 15.56 26.17 54.62
N GLU A 29 14.96 24.98 54.63
CA GLU A 29 14.43 24.32 53.43
C GLU A 29 13.36 25.18 52.73
N GLY A 30 12.44 25.78 53.50
CA GLY A 30 11.42 26.66 52.97
C GLY A 30 11.99 27.87 52.23
N ARG A 31 13.09 28.45 52.73
CA ARG A 31 13.79 29.56 52.06
C ARG A 31 14.56 29.11 50.83
N LEU A 32 15.21 27.95 50.87
CA LEU A 32 15.89 27.39 49.72
C LEU A 32 14.91 27.10 48.59
N ARG A 33 13.75 26.50 48.89
CA ARG A 33 12.65 26.31 47.91
C ARG A 33 12.16 27.64 47.35
N LYS A 34 11.99 28.69 48.19
CA LYS A 34 11.60 30.03 47.71
C LYS A 34 12.68 30.66 46.81
N ARG A 35 13.96 30.48 47.10
CA ARG A 35 15.07 30.96 46.25
C ARG A 35 15.13 30.24 44.91
N LEU A 36 14.97 28.92 44.91
CA LEU A 36 14.90 28.12 43.68
C LEU A 36 13.68 28.51 42.82
N LYS A 37 12.51 28.69 43.45
CA LYS A 37 11.29 29.13 42.74
C LYS A 37 11.37 30.57 42.24
N LYS A 38 12.08 31.48 42.95
CA LYS A 38 12.26 32.88 42.51
C LYS A 38 12.97 33.01 41.16
N ARG A 39 13.84 32.07 40.79
CA ARG A 39 14.51 32.05 39.47
C ARG A 39 13.80 31.19 38.44
N LYS A 40 12.76 30.46 38.84
CA LYS A 40 11.89 29.69 37.96
C LYS A 40 10.76 30.59 37.48
N GLY A 41 11.08 31.53 36.58
CA GLY A 41 10.05 32.24 35.81
C GLY A 41 9.27 31.27 34.93
N GLN A 42 8.14 31.72 34.39
CA GLN A 42 7.50 30.99 33.29
C GLN A 42 8.50 30.87 32.13
N LYS A 43 8.50 29.73 31.44
CA LYS A 43 9.32 29.55 30.25
C LYS A 43 8.99 30.67 29.25
N SER A 44 9.97 31.10 28.46
CA SER A 44 9.75 32.08 27.38
C SER A 44 8.59 31.62 26.51
N GLY A 45 7.68 32.54 26.19
CA GLY A 45 6.46 32.21 25.46
C GLY A 45 6.75 31.53 24.13
N SER A 46 5.75 30.80 23.63
CA SER A 46 5.81 30.00 22.39
C SER A 46 6.26 30.76 21.13
N ARG A 47 6.38 32.09 21.17
CA ARG A 47 6.88 32.91 20.07
C ARG A 47 8.41 32.86 19.95
N HIS A 48 9.12 32.56 21.04
CA HIS A 48 10.59 32.57 21.10
C HIS A 48 11.21 31.20 21.41
N SER A 49 10.39 30.18 21.69
CA SER A 49 10.86 28.80 21.75
C SER A 49 10.40 28.09 20.50
N GLU A 50 11.35 27.65 19.69
CA GLU A 50 11.05 26.73 18.60
C GLU A 50 10.49 25.46 19.23
N GLY A 51 9.16 25.29 19.15
CA GLY A 51 8.48 24.16 19.74
C GLY A 51 9.10 22.87 19.19
N SER A 52 9.62 22.03 20.09
CA SER A 52 10.05 20.70 19.68
C SER A 52 8.86 20.02 19.02
N LYS A 53 8.98 19.73 17.73
CA LYS A 53 7.95 19.03 16.97
C LYS A 53 7.87 17.63 17.56
N THR A 54 6.94 17.43 18.50
CA THR A 54 6.53 16.10 18.91
C THR A 54 5.99 15.41 17.67
N LYS A 55 6.81 14.52 17.10
CA LYS A 55 6.40 13.59 16.05
C LYS A 55 5.35 12.68 16.69
N GLN A 56 4.08 13.06 16.59
CA GLN A 56 2.98 12.17 16.90
C GLN A 56 2.91 11.13 15.77
N ALA A 57 3.72 10.08 15.92
CA ALA A 57 3.57 8.84 15.18
C ALA A 57 2.36 8.12 15.80
N GLY A 58 1.19 8.27 15.18
CA GLY A 58 -0.05 7.71 15.70
C GLY A 58 -1.21 7.87 14.72
N SER A 59 -1.08 7.27 13.54
CA SER A 59 -2.11 7.27 12.49
C SER A 59 -3.23 6.27 12.77
N ALA A 60 -3.94 6.40 13.89
CA ALA A 60 -5.17 5.62 14.13
C ALA A 60 -6.14 6.25 15.16
N ALA A 61 -5.83 7.40 15.76
CA ALA A 61 -6.80 8.08 16.61
C ALA A 61 -7.87 8.77 15.75
N LYS A 62 -9.15 8.66 16.14
CA LYS A 62 -10.24 9.47 15.56
C LYS A 62 -9.93 10.94 15.84
N LEU A 63 -9.42 11.65 14.84
CA LEU A 63 -9.15 13.08 14.91
C LEU A 63 -10.48 13.86 14.91
N ASP A 64 -10.48 15.04 15.53
CA ASP A 64 -11.63 15.95 15.56
C ASP A 64 -12.07 16.29 14.11
N PRO A 65 -13.35 16.11 13.75
CA PRO A 65 -13.88 16.46 12.43
C PRO A 65 -13.63 17.91 12.00
N ARG A 66 -13.45 18.83 12.96
CA ARG A 66 -13.15 20.25 12.67
C ARG A 66 -11.71 20.45 12.21
N LEU A 67 -10.82 19.50 12.50
CA LEU A 67 -9.42 19.53 12.07
C LEU A 67 -9.29 18.80 10.73
N GLY A 68 -9.08 19.56 9.65
CA GLY A 68 -8.91 18.98 8.31
C GLY A 68 -7.75 17.99 8.22
N SER A 69 -7.78 17.10 7.22
CA SER A 69 -6.72 16.13 6.97
C SER A 69 -5.38 16.83 6.69
N LYS A 70 -4.40 16.63 7.57
CA LYS A 70 -2.99 17.06 7.37
C LYS A 70 -2.07 15.92 6.92
N LYS A 71 -2.64 14.79 6.49
CA LYS A 71 -1.85 13.68 5.94
C LYS A 71 -1.30 14.12 4.58
N LYS A 72 0.01 13.93 4.38
CA LYS A 72 0.66 14.24 3.09
C LYS A 72 0.05 13.34 2.02
N ILE A 73 -0.37 13.93 0.91
CA ILE A 73 -0.81 13.20 -0.28
C ILE A 73 0.43 13.06 -1.18
N PRO A 74 0.80 11.84 -1.60
CA PRO A 74 1.90 11.66 -2.54
C PRO A 74 1.56 12.37 -3.86
N LEU A 75 2.51 13.15 -4.38
CA LEU A 75 2.35 13.91 -5.63
C LEU A 75 2.43 13.01 -6.87
N ILE A 76 3.13 11.88 -6.75
CA ILE A 76 3.27 10.86 -7.78
C ILE A 76 2.49 9.65 -7.26
N VAL A 77 1.43 9.29 -7.98
CA VAL A 77 0.73 8.02 -7.76
C VAL A 77 1.55 6.98 -8.51
N ASP A 78 2.16 6.04 -7.79
CA ASP A 78 2.85 4.92 -8.45
C ASP A 78 1.78 4.08 -9.17
N ASP A 79 1.76 4.16 -10.49
CA ASP A 79 0.87 3.33 -11.30
C ASP A 79 1.17 1.87 -11.01
N LYS A 80 0.16 1.12 -10.56
CA LYS A 80 0.27 -0.33 -10.34
C LYS A 80 0.68 -0.97 -11.66
N LYS A 81 1.95 -1.34 -11.80
CA LYS A 81 2.47 -2.00 -13.00
C LYS A 81 1.66 -3.27 -13.22
N LYS A 82 1.00 -3.36 -14.38
CA LYS A 82 0.37 -4.61 -14.82
C LYS A 82 1.49 -5.63 -15.05
N PRO A 83 1.37 -6.86 -14.55
CA PRO A 83 2.44 -7.85 -14.67
C PRO A 83 2.72 -8.14 -16.16
N SER A 84 3.99 -8.29 -16.49
CA SER A 84 4.42 -8.63 -17.84
C SER A 84 3.87 -10.00 -18.27
N LYS A 85 3.87 -10.32 -19.57
CA LYS A 85 3.42 -11.65 -20.04
C LYS A 85 4.28 -12.76 -19.43
N GLN A 86 5.59 -12.51 -19.29
CA GLN A 86 6.54 -13.44 -18.66
C GLN A 86 6.23 -13.63 -17.16
N GLU A 87 6.02 -12.55 -16.42
CA GLU A 87 5.65 -12.62 -15.00
C GLU A 87 4.33 -13.37 -14.79
N ARG A 88 3.36 -13.20 -15.69
CA ARG A 88 2.09 -13.94 -15.65
C ARG A 88 2.28 -15.44 -15.92
N ARG A 89 3.18 -15.82 -16.83
CA ARG A 89 3.50 -17.24 -17.08
C ARG A 89 4.23 -17.85 -15.89
N LEU A 90 5.27 -17.18 -15.38
CA LEU A 90 6.00 -17.63 -14.18
C LEU A 90 5.06 -17.77 -12.97
N SER A 91 4.13 -16.84 -12.79
CA SER A 91 3.13 -16.93 -11.72
C SER A 91 2.16 -18.10 -11.93
N ALA A 92 1.81 -18.44 -13.17
CA ALA A 92 0.94 -19.57 -13.47
C ALA A 92 1.67 -20.91 -13.28
N GLU A 93 2.94 -21.01 -13.67
CA GLU A 93 3.82 -22.16 -13.40
C GLU A 93 3.96 -22.40 -11.89
N GLN A 94 4.20 -21.35 -11.11
CA GLN A 94 4.32 -21.45 -9.65
C GLN A 94 3.01 -21.89 -8.98
N GLU A 95 1.87 -21.36 -9.42
CA GLU A 95 0.57 -21.79 -8.89
C GLU A 95 0.29 -23.25 -9.22
N LEU A 96 0.68 -23.70 -10.41
CA LEU A 96 0.54 -25.07 -10.86
C LEU A 96 1.40 -26.02 -10.01
N GLU A 97 2.68 -25.69 -9.81
CA GLU A 97 3.59 -26.45 -8.95
C GLU A 97 3.07 -26.56 -7.51
N MET A 98 2.45 -25.51 -6.99
CA MET A 98 1.80 -25.55 -5.68
C MET A 98 0.62 -26.52 -5.62
N LEU A 99 -0.18 -26.60 -6.69
CA LEU A 99 -1.35 -27.49 -6.75
C LEU A 99 -0.94 -28.95 -6.90
N GLU A 100 0.09 -29.24 -7.69
CA GLU A 100 0.66 -30.59 -7.83
C GLU A 100 1.29 -31.09 -6.52
N ASN A 101 1.88 -30.19 -5.74
CA ASN A 101 2.46 -30.49 -4.43
C ASN A 101 1.48 -30.36 -3.26
N ASP A 102 0.17 -30.16 -3.49
CA ASP A 102 -0.82 -30.10 -2.41
C ASP A 102 -1.03 -31.49 -1.79
N ALA A 103 -0.50 -31.66 -0.57
CA ALA A 103 -0.60 -32.91 0.18
C ALA A 103 -2.07 -33.34 0.42
N GLN A 104 -3.01 -32.41 0.55
CA GLN A 104 -4.42 -32.78 0.75
C GLN A 104 -5.04 -33.35 -0.52
N LEU A 105 -4.76 -32.75 -1.67
CA LEU A 105 -5.22 -33.23 -2.96
C LEU A 105 -4.68 -34.64 -3.23
N ASN A 106 -3.37 -34.85 -3.02
CA ASN A 106 -2.72 -36.14 -3.24
C ASN A 106 -3.35 -37.26 -2.38
N VAL A 107 -3.59 -37.00 -1.09
CA VAL A 107 -4.24 -37.98 -0.19
C VAL A 107 -5.67 -38.31 -0.65
N LEU A 108 -6.41 -37.34 -1.19
CA LEU A 108 -7.76 -37.58 -1.70
C LEU A 108 -7.74 -38.39 -2.99
N LEU A 109 -6.79 -38.14 -3.88
CA LEU A 109 -6.58 -38.92 -5.09
C LEU A 109 -6.21 -40.38 -4.77
N ASP A 110 -5.28 -40.60 -3.83
CA ASP A 110 -4.90 -41.95 -3.38
C ASP A 110 -6.13 -42.74 -2.87
N ARG A 111 -7.05 -42.09 -2.15
CA ARG A 111 -8.29 -42.73 -1.68
C ARG A 111 -9.26 -43.05 -2.80
N ILE A 112 -9.39 -42.17 -3.80
CA ILE A 112 -10.20 -42.45 -4.99
C ILE A 112 -9.62 -43.65 -5.74
N GLU A 113 -8.29 -43.71 -5.91
CA GLU A 113 -7.60 -44.86 -6.51
C GLU A 113 -7.77 -46.15 -5.70
N SER A 114 -7.82 -46.02 -4.37
CA SER A 114 -8.14 -47.12 -3.44
C SER A 114 -9.58 -47.64 -3.58
N GLY A 115 -10.43 -46.96 -4.36
CA GLY A 115 -11.85 -47.27 -4.52
C GLY A 115 -12.74 -46.78 -3.39
N GLU A 116 -12.25 -45.86 -2.54
CA GLU A 116 -13.06 -45.24 -1.49
C GLU A 116 -13.92 -44.11 -2.08
N ASN A 117 -15.22 -44.14 -1.79
CA ASN A 117 -16.12 -43.07 -2.19
C ASN A 117 -15.95 -41.86 -1.26
N LEU A 118 -15.47 -40.75 -1.81
CA LEU A 118 -15.39 -39.48 -1.10
C LEU A 118 -16.79 -38.89 -0.84
N GLY A 119 -16.93 -38.16 0.27
CA GLY A 119 -18.14 -37.37 0.51
C GLY A 119 -18.30 -36.26 -0.53
N ALA A 120 -19.54 -35.85 -0.82
CA ALA A 120 -19.85 -34.88 -1.88
C ALA A 120 -19.08 -33.54 -1.77
N GLY A 121 -18.72 -33.10 -0.56
CA GLY A 121 -17.91 -31.89 -0.38
C GLY A 121 -16.43 -32.09 -0.75
N LEU A 122 -15.87 -33.27 -0.46
CA LEU A 122 -14.48 -33.60 -0.81
C LEU A 122 -14.34 -33.86 -2.31
N GLN A 123 -15.34 -34.51 -2.93
CA GLN A 123 -15.34 -34.72 -4.37
C GLN A 123 -15.33 -33.37 -5.11
N LYS A 124 -16.23 -32.45 -4.73
CA LYS A 124 -16.26 -31.09 -5.29
C LYS A 124 -14.92 -30.35 -5.13
N TYR A 125 -14.25 -30.51 -4.00
CA TYR A 125 -12.94 -29.91 -3.79
C TYR A 125 -11.90 -30.47 -4.78
N VAL A 126 -11.86 -31.79 -4.97
CA VAL A 126 -10.96 -32.43 -5.94
C VAL A 126 -11.27 -31.92 -7.35
N ASP A 127 -12.54 -31.94 -7.75
CA ASP A 127 -12.98 -31.48 -9.07
C ASP A 127 -12.57 -30.01 -9.32
N GLU A 128 -12.85 -29.10 -8.36
CA GLU A 128 -12.47 -27.67 -8.46
C GLU A 128 -10.95 -27.47 -8.61
N LYS A 129 -10.13 -28.34 -7.98
CA LYS A 129 -8.67 -28.28 -8.07
C LYS A 129 -8.17 -28.81 -9.41
N LEU A 130 -8.74 -29.90 -9.91
CA LEU A 130 -8.41 -30.45 -11.22
C LEU A 130 -8.79 -29.46 -12.34
N ASP A 131 -9.98 -28.86 -12.27
CA ASP A 131 -10.41 -27.80 -13.20
C ASP A 131 -9.42 -26.63 -13.20
N ARG A 132 -8.93 -26.24 -12.01
CA ARG A 132 -7.95 -25.17 -11.89
C ARG A 132 -6.61 -25.53 -12.53
N ILE A 133 -6.15 -26.77 -12.34
CA ILE A 133 -4.92 -27.31 -12.95
C ILE A 133 -5.06 -27.31 -14.47
N GLU A 134 -6.18 -27.79 -15.01
CA GLU A 134 -6.45 -27.79 -16.45
C GLU A 134 -6.38 -26.37 -17.04
N VAL A 135 -7.03 -25.40 -16.40
CA VAL A 135 -6.97 -23.99 -16.84
C VAL A 135 -5.53 -23.44 -16.80
N LEU A 136 -4.71 -23.83 -15.82
CA LEU A 136 -3.31 -23.43 -15.76
C LEU A 136 -2.48 -24.09 -16.86
N MET A 137 -2.68 -25.39 -17.11
CA MET A 137 -2.00 -26.11 -18.20
C MET A 137 -2.33 -25.52 -19.58
N ASN A 138 -3.60 -25.20 -19.82
CA ASN A 138 -4.06 -24.52 -21.03
C ASN A 138 -3.39 -23.15 -21.21
N ARG A 139 -3.27 -22.35 -20.13
CA ARG A 139 -2.60 -21.03 -20.19
C ARG A 139 -1.10 -21.14 -20.45
N LEU A 140 -0.47 -22.21 -20.01
CA LEU A 140 0.96 -22.46 -20.24
C LEU A 140 1.24 -23.04 -21.62
N GLY A 141 0.22 -23.60 -22.28
CA GLY A 141 0.34 -24.31 -23.56
C GLY A 141 0.92 -25.71 -23.39
N LEU A 142 0.68 -26.33 -22.23
CA LEU A 142 1.16 -27.68 -21.89
C LEU A 142 0.12 -28.77 -22.19
N MET A 143 -1.15 -28.40 -22.34
CA MET A 143 -2.16 -29.30 -22.88
C MET A 143 -1.90 -29.51 -24.36
N GLU A 144 -1.88 -30.78 -24.80
CA GLU A 144 -1.94 -31.08 -26.24
C GLU A 144 -3.22 -30.45 -26.77
N PRO A 145 -3.14 -29.59 -27.81
CA PRO A 145 -4.35 -29.20 -28.50
C PRO A 145 -4.94 -30.48 -29.08
N GLU A 146 -6.10 -30.91 -28.60
CA GLU A 146 -7.00 -31.66 -29.46
C GLU A 146 -7.12 -30.80 -30.72
N ILE A 147 -6.65 -31.36 -31.84
CA ILE A 147 -6.42 -30.69 -33.12
C ILE A 147 -7.78 -30.31 -33.72
N GLU A 148 -8.46 -29.31 -33.17
CA GLU A 148 -9.76 -28.88 -33.69
C GLU A 148 -9.93 -27.36 -33.74
N ASP A 149 -9.30 -26.55 -32.88
CA ASP A 149 -9.68 -25.11 -32.80
C ASP A 149 -8.58 -24.06 -33.05
N GLU A 150 -7.35 -24.44 -33.42
CA GLU A 150 -6.30 -23.45 -33.77
C GLU A 150 -6.30 -23.02 -35.26
N PHE A 151 -7.08 -23.71 -36.11
CA PHE A 151 -7.24 -23.33 -37.52
C PHE A 151 -8.34 -22.26 -37.76
N GLU A 152 -9.34 -22.17 -36.87
CA GLU A 152 -10.43 -21.18 -37.00
C GLU A 152 -10.05 -19.78 -36.49
N SER A 153 -9.25 -19.68 -35.42
CA SER A 153 -8.91 -18.39 -34.81
C SER A 153 -7.91 -17.57 -35.64
N SER A 154 -7.00 -18.25 -36.36
CA SER A 154 -6.06 -17.61 -37.29
C SER A 154 -6.72 -17.12 -38.59
N MET A 155 -7.73 -17.85 -39.09
CA MET A 155 -8.56 -17.42 -40.24
C MET A 155 -9.45 -16.22 -39.91
N ALA A 156 -9.95 -16.10 -38.67
CA ALA A 156 -10.85 -15.02 -38.28
C ALA A 156 -10.16 -13.66 -38.06
N GLU A 157 -8.87 -13.65 -37.69
CA GLU A 157 -8.10 -12.43 -37.46
C GLU A 157 -7.46 -11.86 -38.74
N GLU A 158 -7.10 -12.72 -39.71
CA GLU A 158 -6.65 -12.27 -41.04
C GLU A 158 -7.80 -11.75 -41.92
N ALA A 159 -9.01 -12.28 -41.77
CA ALA A 159 -10.20 -11.81 -42.50
C ALA A 159 -10.70 -10.40 -42.08
N ARG A 160 -10.12 -9.79 -41.03
CA ARG A 160 -10.53 -8.45 -40.56
C ARG A 160 -9.62 -7.32 -41.03
N GLN A 161 -8.44 -7.58 -41.58
CA GLN A 161 -7.52 -6.54 -42.05
C GLN A 161 -7.58 -6.28 -43.57
N THR A 162 -8.33 -7.06 -44.34
CA THR A 162 -8.56 -6.86 -45.78
C THR A 162 -10.00 -6.47 -46.11
N LYS A 163 -10.60 -5.56 -45.33
CA LYS A 163 -11.90 -4.95 -45.70
C LYS A 163 -11.75 -3.77 -46.67
N SER A 164 -11.05 -3.98 -47.78
CA SER A 164 -11.21 -3.16 -48.99
C SER A 164 -11.96 -3.98 -50.03
N LYS A 165 -13.29 -3.80 -50.05
CA LYS A 165 -14.25 -4.31 -51.04
C LYS A 165 -14.06 -5.79 -51.41
N ALA A 166 -14.79 -6.67 -50.73
CA ALA A 166 -15.07 -7.99 -51.27
C ALA A 166 -15.87 -7.82 -52.58
N SER A 167 -15.18 -7.75 -53.72
CA SER A 167 -15.76 -8.07 -55.02
C SER A 167 -16.19 -9.53 -54.92
N SER A 168 -17.47 -9.80 -55.12
CA SER A 168 -17.96 -11.18 -55.21
C SER A 168 -17.18 -11.93 -56.28
N ASP A 169 -17.04 -13.24 -56.18
CA ASP A 169 -16.33 -14.07 -57.17
C ASP A 169 -16.82 -13.81 -58.63
N ALA A 170 -18.10 -13.43 -58.78
CA ALA A 170 -18.68 -12.99 -60.04
C ALA A 170 -18.11 -11.67 -60.60
N ASP A 171 -17.70 -10.74 -59.73
CA ASP A 171 -17.12 -9.43 -60.07
C ASP A 171 -15.63 -9.59 -60.47
N LEU A 172 -14.94 -10.57 -59.87
CA LEU A 172 -13.61 -11.00 -60.34
C LEU A 172 -13.69 -11.67 -61.72
N LEU A 173 -14.73 -12.47 -61.98
CA LEU A 173 -14.95 -13.10 -63.28
C LEU A 173 -15.28 -12.07 -64.37
N SER A 174 -16.14 -11.08 -64.09
CA SER A 174 -16.44 -10.02 -65.05
C SER A 174 -15.22 -9.16 -65.35
N GLN A 175 -14.38 -8.88 -64.35
CA GLN A 175 -13.14 -8.14 -64.56
C GLN A 175 -12.14 -8.90 -65.46
N PHE A 176 -12.18 -10.24 -65.44
CA PHE A 176 -11.38 -11.07 -66.35
C PHE A 176 -11.96 -11.11 -67.77
N GLU A 177 -13.28 -11.21 -67.92
CA GLU A 177 -13.94 -11.21 -69.23
C GLU A 177 -13.86 -9.86 -69.95
N GLU A 178 -13.82 -8.76 -69.20
CA GLU A 178 -13.66 -7.39 -69.74
C GLU A 178 -12.20 -7.06 -70.08
N LEU A 179 -11.24 -7.90 -69.70
CA LEU A 179 -9.82 -7.69 -69.97
C LEU A 179 -9.49 -8.13 -71.41
N ASP A 180 -9.44 -7.15 -72.31
CA ASP A 180 -9.18 -7.36 -73.74
C ASP A 180 -7.71 -7.77 -73.96
N ILE A 181 -7.46 -9.08 -74.11
CA ILE A 181 -6.11 -9.68 -74.20
C ILE A 181 -5.32 -9.12 -75.40
N ASP A 182 -5.99 -8.57 -76.40
CA ASP A 182 -5.35 -7.96 -77.57
C ASP A 182 -4.78 -6.56 -77.30
N GLN A 183 -5.07 -5.91 -76.16
CA GLN A 183 -4.40 -4.66 -75.76
C GLN A 183 -2.95 -4.85 -75.26
N PHE A 184 -2.53 -6.08 -74.98
CA PHE A 184 -1.18 -6.38 -74.44
C PHE A 184 -0.20 -6.89 -75.50
N LYS A 185 -0.58 -6.88 -76.78
CA LYS A 185 0.31 -7.19 -77.91
C LYS A 185 0.80 -5.90 -78.57
N ASP A 186 1.91 -5.37 -78.04
CA ASP A 186 2.88 -4.58 -78.81
C ASP A 186 4.16 -5.42 -79.02
#